data_AF-A0A2S8IH99-F1
#
_entry.id   AF-A0A2S8IH99-F1
#
_cell.length_a   1.000
_cell.length_b   1.000
_cell.length_c   1.000
_cell.angle_alpha   90.00
_cell.angle_beta   90.00
_cell.angle_gamma   90.00
#
_symmetry.space_group_name_H-M   'P 1'
#
loop_
_entity.id
_entity.type
_entity.pdbx_description
1 polymer ?
#
loop_
_entity_poly.entity_id
_entity_poly.type
_entity_poly.pdbx_seq_one_letter_code
_entity_poly.pdbx_strand_id
1 'polypeptide(L)'
;MTDADIEMALPRVVAADVIEVGPFFDRLGSGGYFVAKAIQGRREIHWYTEGTGVSYPMTRDEALDKALDAVGTLHAVEERLAA
;
A
#
# COMPACT_ATOMS: atom_id res chain seq x y z
N MET A 1 20.01 -10.33 2.58
CA MET A 1 18.60 -10.75 2.62
C MET A 1 18.54 -12.03 3.40
N THR A 2 17.87 -11.98 4.54
CA THR A 2 17.65 -13.08 5.49
C THR A 2 16.27 -13.69 5.25
N ASP A 3 16.00 -14.86 5.83
CA ASP A 3 14.66 -15.46 5.77
C ASP A 3 13.60 -14.55 6.40
N ALA A 4 13.96 -13.81 7.46
CA ALA A 4 13.10 -12.79 8.07
C ALA A 4 12.78 -11.64 7.09
N ASP A 5 13.74 -11.23 6.26
CA ASP A 5 13.49 -10.20 5.23
C ASP A 5 12.49 -10.72 4.17
N ILE A 6 12.58 -12.00 3.82
CA ILE A 6 11.67 -12.65 2.85
C ILE A 6 10.27 -12.74 3.43
N GLU A 7 10.14 -13.22 4.67
CA GLU A 7 8.85 -13.30 5.37
C GLU A 7 8.20 -11.93 5.52
N MET A 8 8.99 -10.90 5.85
CA MET A 8 8.50 -9.53 5.92
C MET A 8 8.04 -9.00 4.55
N ALA A 9 8.65 -9.42 3.44
CA ALA A 9 8.26 -8.96 2.11
C ALA A 9 6.98 -9.65 1.58
N LEU A 10 6.49 -10.71 2.23
CA LEU A 10 5.30 -11.43 1.78
C LEU A 10 4.05 -10.55 1.84
N PRO A 11 3.18 -10.61 0.81
CA PRO A 11 1.89 -9.92 0.83
C PRO A 11 1.05 -10.31 2.04
N ARG A 12 0.54 -9.31 2.76
CA ARG A 12 -0.28 -9.51 3.96
C ARG A 12 -1.53 -8.65 3.92
N VAL A 13 -2.68 -9.22 4.29
CA VAL A 13 -3.91 -8.44 4.45
C VAL A 13 -3.79 -7.63 5.74
N VAL A 14 -3.87 -6.31 5.64
CA VAL A 14 -3.74 -5.39 6.79
C VAL A 14 -5.06 -4.72 7.17
N ALA A 15 -6.01 -4.66 6.23
CA ALA A 15 -7.40 -4.23 6.45
C ALA A 15 -8.31 -4.89 5.40
N ALA A 16 -9.62 -4.70 5.53
CA ALA A 16 -10.58 -5.10 4.50
C ALA A 16 -10.17 -4.47 3.16
N ASP A 17 -9.97 -5.32 2.15
CA ASP A 17 -9.56 -4.94 0.80
C ASP A 17 -8.22 -4.19 0.68
N VAL A 18 -7.38 -4.18 1.72
CA VAL A 18 -6.03 -3.61 1.69
C VAL A 18 -4.99 -4.68 1.95
N ILE A 19 -4.09 -4.88 0.98
CA ILE A 19 -2.95 -5.78 1.08
C ILE A 19 -1.67 -4.94 1.11
N GLU A 20 -0.85 -5.13 2.12
CA GLU A 20 0.51 -4.61 2.13
C GLU A 20 1.46 -5.56 1.41
N VAL A 21 2.35 -5.00 0.59
CA VAL A 21 3.41 -5.72 -0.11
C VAL A 21 4.74 -5.03 0.18
N GLY A 22 5.70 -5.80 0.72
CA GLY A 22 6.96 -5.28 1.27
C GLY A 22 7.01 -5.35 2.80
N PRO A 23 8.08 -4.83 3.43
CA PRO A 23 9.10 -3.95 2.85
C PRO A 23 10.04 -4.63 1.86
N PHE A 24 10.41 -3.89 0.81
CA PHE A 24 11.54 -4.17 -0.05
C PHE A 24 12.72 -3.27 0.36
N PHE A 25 13.92 -3.83 0.24
CA PHE A 25 15.17 -3.14 0.51
C PHE A 25 15.98 -3.09 -0.79
N ASP A 26 16.26 -1.89 -1.29
CA ASP A 26 17.16 -1.68 -2.42
C ASP A 26 18.32 -0.75 -2.05
N ARG A 27 19.18 -0.41 -3.02
CA ARG A 27 20.33 0.47 -2.79
C ARG A 27 19.95 1.92 -2.49
N LEU A 28 18.75 2.33 -2.86
CA LEU A 28 18.23 3.69 -2.72
C LEU A 28 17.38 3.84 -1.45
N GLY A 29 16.95 2.75 -0.83
CA GLY A 29 16.42 2.74 0.53
C GLY A 29 15.49 1.56 0.76
N SER A 30 14.55 1.73 1.70
CA SER A 30 13.50 0.76 1.96
C SER A 30 12.13 1.35 1.70
N GLY A 31 11.18 0.51 1.35
CA GLY A 31 9.82 0.95 1.05
C GLY A 31 8.90 -0.22 0.79
N GLY A 32 7.67 0.09 0.45
CA GLY A 32 6.67 -0.91 0.11
C GLY A 32 5.49 -0.24 -0.57
N TYR A 33 4.41 -1.00 -0.76
CA TYR A 33 3.18 -0.43 -1.25
C TYR A 33 1.97 -1.17 -0.70
N PHE A 34 0.86 -0.44 -0.61
CA PHE A 34 -0.45 -1.01 -0.34
C PHE A 34 -1.20 -1.18 -1.66
N VAL A 35 -1.87 -2.31 -1.77
CA VAL A 35 -2.84 -2.61 -2.81
C VAL A 35 -4.23 -2.43 -2.21
N ALA A 36 -4.87 -1.32 -2.56
CA ALA A 36 -6.28 -1.08 -2.28
C ALA A 36 -7.11 -1.74 -3.38
N LYS A 37 -7.89 -2.76 -3.01
CA LYS A 37 -8.81 -3.47 -3.91
C LYS A 37 -10.22 -2.90 -3.74
N ALA A 38 -10.95 -2.87 -4.84
CA ALA A 38 -12.40 -2.76 -4.84
C ALA A 38 -12.95 -3.70 -5.91
N ILE A 39 -14.26 -3.90 -5.97
CA ILE A 39 -14.89 -4.83 -6.92
C ILE A 39 -14.54 -4.44 -8.37
N GLN A 40 -14.34 -3.14 -8.64
CA GLN A 40 -14.04 -2.62 -9.98
C GLN A 40 -12.60 -2.15 -10.23
N GLY A 41 -11.66 -2.28 -9.27
CA GLY A 41 -10.32 -1.75 -9.49
C GLY A 41 -9.24 -2.07 -8.45
N ARG A 42 -8.01 -1.74 -8.82
CA ARG A 42 -6.80 -1.87 -7.97
C ARG A 42 -6.05 -0.54 -7.99
N ARG A 43 -5.72 -0.01 -6.80
CA ARG A 43 -4.77 1.10 -6.65
C ARG A 43 -3.55 0.66 -5.87
N GLU A 44 -2.39 1.11 -6.30
CA GLU A 44 -1.12 0.92 -5.60
C GLU A 44 -0.69 2.25 -4.97
N ILE A 45 -0.41 2.21 -3.67
CA ILE A 45 -0.01 3.37 -2.88
C ILE A 45 1.37 3.07 -2.29
N HIS A 46 2.40 3.73 -2.81
CA HIS A 46 3.78 3.48 -2.42
C HIS A 46 4.20 4.31 -1.19
N TRP A 47 5.01 3.71 -0.34
CA TRP A 47 5.71 4.36 0.76
C TRP A 47 7.20 4.06 0.73
N TYR A 48 7.97 4.97 1.32
CA TYR A 48 9.43 4.88 1.39
C TYR A 48 9.90 5.30 2.78
N THR A 49 11.03 4.78 3.22
CA THR A 49 11.69 5.25 4.44
C THR A 49 12.47 6.55 4.17
N GLU A 50 12.75 7.30 5.22
CA GLU A 50 13.55 8.53 5.11
C GLU A 50 14.92 8.25 4.46
N GLY A 51 15.40 9.18 3.64
CA GLY A 51 16.71 9.11 2.97
C GLY A 51 16.72 8.56 1.55
N THR A 52 15.57 8.25 0.95
CA THR A 52 15.48 7.62 -0.40
C THR A 52 15.71 8.55 -1.58
N GLY A 53 15.92 9.85 -1.36
CA GLY A 53 16.12 10.84 -2.42
C GLY A 53 14.88 11.10 -3.29
N VAL A 54 13.74 10.49 -2.96
CA VAL A 54 12.44 10.77 -3.58
C VAL A 54 11.96 12.13 -3.10
N SER A 55 11.43 12.96 -4.00
CA SER A 55 11.05 14.35 -3.70
C SER A 55 9.85 14.48 -2.76
N TYR A 56 9.07 13.41 -2.58
CA TYR A 56 7.88 13.33 -1.73
C TYR A 56 7.66 11.90 -1.21
N PRO A 57 8.52 11.38 -0.31
CA PRO A 57 8.30 10.07 0.25
C PRO A 57 7.08 10.13 1.17
N MET A 58 6.10 9.24 0.98
CA MET A 58 5.10 8.98 2.01
C MET A 58 5.68 7.98 3.00
N THR A 59 5.44 8.24 4.27
CA THR A 59 5.64 7.23 5.31
C THR A 59 4.69 6.05 5.08
N ARG A 60 4.99 4.91 5.70
CA ARG A 60 4.13 3.72 5.64
C ARG A 60 2.71 4.03 6.12
N ASP A 61 2.57 4.80 7.20
CA ASP A 61 1.26 5.09 7.80
C ASP A 61 0.45 6.06 6.92
N GLU A 62 1.08 7.08 6.34
CA GLU A 62 0.40 7.97 5.37
C GLU A 62 -0.08 7.22 4.13
N ALA A 63 0.70 6.25 3.65
CA ALA A 63 0.28 5.42 2.53
C ALA A 63 -0.84 4.45 2.90
N LEU A 64 -0.85 3.95 4.15
CA LEU A 64 -1.95 3.12 4.66
C LEU A 64 -3.25 3.92 4.75
N ASP A 65 -3.21 5.13 5.31
CA ASP A 65 -4.37 6.02 5.40
C ASP A 65 -4.97 6.29 4.01
N LYS A 66 -4.12 6.56 3.02
CA LYS A 66 -4.57 6.74 1.63
C LYS A 66 -5.11 5.47 0.99
N ALA A 67 -4.58 4.29 1.35
CA ALA A 67 -5.10 3.02 0.86
C ALA A 67 -6.51 2.77 1.40
N LEU A 68 -6.74 3.04 2.69
CA LEU A 68 -8.05 2.94 3.33
C LEU A 68 -9.06 3.91 2.72
N ASP A 69 -8.66 5.17 2.50
CA ASP A 69 -9.48 6.18 1.84
C ASP A 69 -9.83 5.79 0.39
N ALA A 70 -8.88 5.19 -0.33
CA ALA A 70 -9.10 4.70 -1.69
C ALA A 70 -10.15 3.58 -1.73
N VAL A 71 -10.11 2.63 -0.78
CA VAL A 71 -11.14 1.58 -0.65
C VAL A 71 -12.50 2.22 -0.36
N GLY A 72 -12.57 3.11 0.64
CA GLY A 72 -13.83 3.78 1.01
C GLY A 72 -14.45 4.57 -0.14
N THR A 73 -13.63 5.32 -0.88
CA THR A 73 -14.08 6.07 -2.06
C THR A 73 -14.59 5.15 -3.16
N LEU A 74 -13.90 4.03 -3.43
CA LEU A 74 -14.32 3.09 -4.46
C LEU A 74 -15.64 2.40 -4.11
N HIS A 75 -15.80 1.96 -2.86
CA HIS A 75 -17.08 1.40 -2.40
C HIS A 75 -18.23 2.40 -2.50
N ALA A 76 -18.01 3.67 -2.12
CA ALA A 76 -19.03 4.71 -2.24
C ALA A 76 -19.44 4.97 -3.72
N VAL A 77 -18.49 4.90 -4.66
CA VAL A 77 -18.78 5.00 -6.09
C VAL A 77 -19.58 3.80 -6.57
N GLU A 78 -19.21 2.59 -6.12
CA GLU A 78 -19.91 1.35 -6.48
C GLU A 78 -21.37 1.35 -5.97
N GLU A 79 -21.60 1.73 -4.72
CA GLU A 79 -22.95 1.88 -4.15
C GLU A 79 -23.80 2.84 -4.98
N ARG A 80 -23.21 3.95 -5.43
CA ARG A 80 -23.90 4.93 -6.28
C ARG A 80 -24.20 4.40 -7.68
N LEU A 81 -23.37 3.52 -8.24
CA LEU A 81 -23.61 2.90 -9.55
C LEU A 81 -24.62 1.74 -9.48
N ALA A 82 -24.84 1.17 -8.29
CA ALA A 82 -25.78 0.07 -8.07
C ALA A 82 -27.21 0.54 -7.73
N ALA A 83 -27.41 1.83 -7.43
CA ALA A 83 -28.70 2.46 -7.09
C ALA A 83 -29.41 3.05 -8.32
#